data_AF-A0A483BCD2-F1
#
_entry.id   AF-A0A483BCD2-F1
#
_cell.length_a   1.000
_cell.length_b   1.000
_cell.length_c   1.000
_cell.angle_alpha   90.00
_cell.angle_beta   90.00
_cell.angle_gamma   90.00
#
_symmetry.space_group_name_H-M   'P 1'
#
loop_
_entity.id
_entity.type
_entity.pdbx_description
1 polymer ?
#
loop_
_entity_poly.entity_id
_entity_poly.type
_entity_poly.pdbx_seq_one_letter_code
_entity_poly.pdbx_strand_id
1 'polypeptide(L)' 'MIQKTGMFMTELARLASLLIDLQKRDQLPIYSTPKEALQFSIDHGYGDLAFKVRRLWENAS' A
#
# COMPACT_ATOMS: atom_id res chain seq x y z
N MET A 1 23.15 -5.21 11.24
CA MET A 1 21.79 -5.55 10.76
C MET A 1 20.75 -4.43 10.90
N ILE A 2 21.05 -3.30 11.57
CA ILE A 2 20.08 -2.21 11.85
C ILE A 2 19.69 -1.39 10.60
N GLN A 3 20.58 -1.26 9.60
CA GLN A 3 20.31 -0.42 8.42
C GLN A 3 19.24 -0.98 7.47
N LYS A 4 19.06 -2.31 7.42
CA LYS A 4 18.17 -2.96 6.45
C LYS A 4 16.70 -2.73 6.82
N THR A 5 16.36 -2.86 8.10
CA THR A 5 15.00 -2.67 8.62
C THR A 5 14.53 -1.22 8.55
N GLY A 6 15.42 -0.25 8.84
CA GLY A 6 15.09 1.17 8.71
C GLY A 6 14.74 1.57 7.28
N MET A 7 15.49 1.07 6.30
CA MET A 7 15.23 1.32 4.88
C MET A 7 13.91 0.71 4.40
N PHE A 8 13.54 -0.48 4.90
CA PHE A 8 12.26 -1.12 4.58
C PHE A 8 11.07 -0.33 5.11
N MET A 9 11.13 0.19 6.34
CA MET A 9 10.04 0.99 6.91
C MET A 9 9.87 2.33 6.20
N THR A 10 10.96 2.98 5.81
CA THR A 10 10.88 4.23 5.02
C THR A 10 10.24 3.99 3.64
N GLU A 11 10.62 2.92 2.94
CA GLU A 11 10.04 2.61 1.62
C GLU A 11 8.58 2.16 1.74
N LEU A 12 8.23 1.37 2.77
CA LEU A 12 6.84 1.00 3.07
C LEU A 12 5.98 2.25 3.31
N ALA A 13 6.43 3.16 4.17
CA ALA A 13 5.71 4.41 4.46
C ALA A 13 5.53 5.27 3.20
N ARG A 14 6.59 5.42 2.39
CA ARG A 14 6.55 6.20 1.15
C ARG A 14 5.54 5.63 0.15
N LEU A 15 5.57 4.31 -0.07
CA LEU A 15 4.67 3.66 -1.02
C LEU A 15 3.22 3.63 -0.52
N ALA A 16 3.00 3.44 0.78
CA ALA A 16 1.67 3.48 1.38
C ALA A 16 1.05 4.87 1.27
N SER A 17 1.81 5.94 1.55
CA SER A 17 1.33 7.32 1.38
C SER A 17 0.97 7.61 -0.08
N LEU A 18 1.82 7.21 -1.04
CA LEU A 18 1.53 7.37 -2.46
C LEU A 18 0.23 6.64 -2.87
N LEU A 19 0.05 5.41 -2.39
CA LEU A 19 -1.15 4.63 -2.67
C LEU A 19 -2.41 5.32 -2.13
N ILE A 20 -2.35 5.82 -0.89
CA ILE A 20 -3.46 6.56 -0.27
C ILE A 20 -3.78 7.83 -1.06
N ASP A 21 -2.77 8.59 -1.49
CA ASP A 21 -2.98 9.82 -2.25
C ASP A 21 -3.61 9.56 -3.62
N LEU A 22 -3.20 8.49 -4.31
CA LEU A 22 -3.82 8.07 -5.56
C LEU A 22 -5.28 7.65 -5.35
N GLN A 23 -5.51 6.79 -4.38
CA GLN A 23 -6.85 6.31 -4.03
C GLN A 23 -7.80 7.45 -3.61
N LYS A 24 -7.32 8.46 -2.88
CA LYS A 24 -8.11 9.64 -2.51
C LYS A 24 -8.60 10.46 -3.70
N ARG A 25 -7.81 10.52 -4.79
CA ARG A 25 -8.23 11.21 -6.03
C ARG A 25 -9.45 10.54 -6.65
N ASP A 26 -9.54 9.22 -6.52
CA ASP A 26 -10.66 8.41 -7.00
C ASP A 26 -11.76 8.20 -5.93
N GLN A 27 -11.82 9.09 -4.94
CA GLN A 27 -12.82 9.06 -3.86
C GLN A 27 -12.84 7.74 -3.09
N LEU A 28 -11.67 7.31 -2.61
CA LEU A 28 -11.49 6.10 -1.80
C LEU A 28 -12.66 5.84 -0.83
N PRO A 29 -13.51 4.83 -1.09
CA PRO A 29 -14.58 4.47 -0.17
C PRO A 29 -14.02 3.80 1.09
N ILE A 30 -14.82 3.81 2.16
CA ILE A 30 -14.51 3.08 3.39
C ILE A 30 -14.70 1.60 3.10
N TYR A 31 -13.61 0.83 3.06
CA TYR A 31 -13.69 -0.63 2.92
C TYR A 31 -13.88 -1.32 4.25
N SER A 32 -14.68 -2.39 4.22
CA SER A 32 -14.90 -3.24 5.38
C SER A 32 -13.79 -4.30 5.48
N THR A 33 -13.10 -4.58 4.37
CA THR A 33 -12.08 -5.63 4.30
C THR A 33 -10.83 -5.22 3.49
N PRO A 34 -9.65 -5.78 3.80
CA PRO A 34 -8.45 -5.61 2.97
C PRO A 34 -8.61 -6.12 1.52
N LYS A 35 -9.50 -7.09 1.29
CA LYS A 35 -9.76 -7.64 -0.05
C LYS A 35 -10.45 -6.61 -0.95
N GLU A 36 -11.46 -5.92 -0.43
CA GLU A 36 -12.15 -4.85 -1.17
C GLU A 36 -11.20 -3.69 -1.46
N ALA A 37 -10.36 -3.31 -0.48
CA ALA A 37 -9.35 -2.28 -0.67
C ALA A 37 -8.35 -2.62 -1.77
N LEU A 38 -7.92 -3.87 -1.84
CA LEU A 38 -7.05 -4.35 -2.90
C LEU A 38 -7.76 -4.38 -4.26
N GLN A 39 -9.03 -4.80 -4.31
CA GLN A 39 -9.79 -4.85 -5.55
C GLN A 39 -9.95 -3.46 -6.16
N PHE A 40 -10.27 -2.45 -5.35
CA PHE A 40 -10.34 -1.07 -5.83
C PHE A 40 -9.02 -0.58 -6.42
N SER A 41 -7.90 -0.87 -5.78
CA SER A 41 -6.59 -0.54 -6.33
C SER A 41 -6.38 -1.19 -7.69
N ILE A 42 -6.81 -2.44 -7.88
CA ILE A 42 -6.72 -3.12 -9.18
C ILE A 42 -7.61 -2.43 -10.21
N ASP A 43 -8.86 -2.14 -9.86
CA ASP A 43 -9.85 -1.53 -10.76
C ASP A 43 -9.44 -0.12 -11.22
N HIS A 44 -8.64 0.59 -10.42
CA HIS A 44 -8.15 1.94 -10.72
C HIS A 44 -6.69 2.00 -11.20
N GLY A 45 -6.07 0.84 -11.50
CA GLY A 45 -4.71 0.79 -12.06
C GLY A 45 -3.56 0.96 -11.06
N TYR A 46 -3.84 0.91 -9.76
CA TYR A 46 -2.86 0.95 -8.67
C TYR A 46 -2.52 -0.44 -8.09
N GLY A 47 -2.96 -1.52 -8.74
CA GLY A 47 -2.83 -2.90 -8.25
C GLY A 47 -1.38 -3.28 -7.92
N ASP A 48 -0.44 -2.99 -8.81
CA ASP A 48 0.99 -3.31 -8.60
C ASP A 48 1.56 -2.60 -7.36
N LEU A 49 1.19 -1.32 -7.17
CA LEU A 49 1.59 -0.55 -6.00
C LEU A 49 0.99 -1.13 -4.72
N ALA A 50 -0.30 -1.49 -4.75
CA ALA A 50 -0.98 -2.11 -3.62
C ALA A 50 -0.36 -3.47 -3.22
N PHE A 51 -0.03 -4.31 -4.20
CA PHE A 51 0.67 -5.57 -3.95
C PHE A 51 2.06 -5.35 -3.35
N LYS A 52 2.80 -4.33 -3.84
CA LYS A 52 4.12 -4.00 -3.31
C LYS A 52 4.06 -3.52 -1.86
N VAL A 53 3.11 -2.64 -1.54
CA VAL A 53 2.86 -2.17 -0.16
C VAL A 53 2.53 -3.35 0.75
N ARG A 54 1.61 -4.22 0.33
CA ARG A 54 1.21 -5.41 1.10
C ARG A 54 2.38 -6.35 1.37
N ARG A 55 3.20 -6.65 0.36
CA ARG A 55 4.38 -7.51 0.52
C ARG A 55 5.39 -6.91 1.50
N LEU A 56 5.63 -5.60 1.42
CA LEU A 56 6.55 -4.92 2.35
C LEU A 56 6.00 -4.92 3.78
N TRP A 57 4.70 -4.74 3.95
CA TRP A 57 4.03 -4.82 5.25
C TRP A 57 4.16 -6.21 5.87
N GLU A 58 3.86 -7.26 5.10
CA GLU A 58 3.96 -8.66 5.54
C GLU A 58 5.40 -9.06 5.90
N ASN A 59 6.41 -8.49 5.23
CA ASN A 59 7.82 -8.73 5.55
C ASN A 59 8.35 -7.89 6.74
N ALA A 60 7.63 -6.85 7.15
CA ALA A 60 7.99 -5.98 8.27
C ALA A 60 7.31 -6.40 9.59
N SER A 61 6.27 -7.25 9.50
CA SER A 61 5.51 -7.83 10.61
C SER A 61 6.19 -9.10 11.13
#